data_AF-A0A232FD06-F1
#
_entry.id   AF-A0A232FD06-F1
#
_cell.length_a   1.000
_cell.length_b   1.000
_cell.length_c   1.000
_cell.angle_alpha   90.00
_cell.angle_beta   90.00
_cell.angle_gamma   90.00
#
_symmetry.space_group_name_H-M   'P 1'
#
loop_
_entity.id
_entity.type
_entity.pdbx_description
1 polymer ?
#
loop_
_entity_poly.entity_id
_entity_poly.type
_entity_poly.pdbx_seq_one_letter_code
_entity_poly.pdbx_strand_id
1 'polypeptide(L)'
;MYPKLIKPNTLVIQEGDIGSHLYVSAEGEFDIYRGTNFQHSFGPGVAFGELALLYNTKRLRSISGTLYMIQQQKCTSTISRFIN
;
A
#
# COMPACT_ATOMS: atom_id res chain seq x y z
N MET A 1 10.44 -0.76 -10.27
CA MET A 1 9.87 -1.09 -8.95
C MET A 1 11.00 -1.68 -8.13
N TYR A 2 11.18 -1.27 -6.87
CA TYR A 2 12.29 -1.79 -6.05
C TYR A 2 11.76 -2.65 -4.91
N PRO A 3 12.34 -3.84 -4.67
CA PRO A 3 11.92 -4.69 -3.57
C PRO A 3 12.34 -4.06 -2.24
N LYS A 4 11.45 -4.13 -1.25
CA LYS A 4 11.70 -3.70 0.11
C LYS A 4 11.20 -4.76 1.07
N LEU A 5 12.11 -5.22 1.92
CA LEU A 5 11.81 -6.05 3.08
C LEU A 5 11.24 -5.18 4.19
N ILE A 6 10.06 -5.52 4.68
CA ILE A 6 9.48 -4.96 5.90
C ILE A 6 9.56 -6.00 7.02
N LYS A 7 9.61 -5.55 8.29
CA LYS A 7 9.59 -6.42 9.48
C LYS A 7 8.17 -6.88 9.80
N PRO A 8 7.99 -7.90 10.65
CA PRO A 8 6.65 -8.27 11.04
C PRO A 8 5.98 -7.25 11.93
N ASN A 9 4.65 -7.14 11.82
CA ASN A 9 3.85 -6.09 12.44
C ASN A 9 4.28 -4.67 12.05
N THR A 10 4.79 -4.49 10.83
CA THR A 10 5.10 -3.15 10.31
C THR A 10 3.90 -2.56 9.61
N LEU A 11 3.52 -1.35 10.02
CA LEU A 11 2.52 -0.55 9.31
C LEU A 11 3.11 -0.04 7.99
N VAL A 12 2.63 -0.56 6.86
CA VAL A 12 3.08 -0.16 5.52
C VAL A 12 2.33 1.07 5.04
N ILE A 13 1.04 1.12 5.34
CA ILE A 13 0.15 2.22 5.02
C ILE A 13 -0.61 2.60 6.28
N GLN A 14 -0.64 3.89 6.58
CA GLN A 14 -1.48 4.44 7.64
C GLN A 14 -2.66 5.18 7.02
N GLU A 15 -3.86 4.90 7.52
CA GLU A 15 -5.07 5.66 7.19
C GLU A 15 -4.91 7.13 7.58
N GLY A 16 -5.33 8.04 6.70
CA GLY A 16 -5.23 9.48 6.88
C GLY A 16 -3.94 10.11 6.34
N ASP A 17 -2.92 9.31 6.03
CA ASP A 17 -1.65 9.82 5.52
C ASP A 17 -1.69 10.17 4.03
N ILE A 18 -0.85 11.13 3.64
CA ILE A 18 -0.66 11.49 2.23
C ILE A 18 0.30 10.46 1.62
N GLY A 19 -0.21 9.65 0.69
CA GLY A 19 0.57 8.59 0.05
C GLY A 19 0.97 8.91 -1.38
N SER A 20 2.27 8.81 -1.69
CA SER A 20 2.84 9.03 -3.04
C SER A 20 3.48 7.77 -3.66
N HIS A 21 3.25 6.61 -3.05
CA HIS A 21 3.85 5.35 -3.48
C HIS A 21 2.78 4.30 -3.80
N LEU A 22 2.99 3.56 -4.88
CA LEU A 22 2.25 2.34 -5.20
C LEU A 22 3.04 1.14 -4.67
N TYR A 23 2.32 0.18 -4.10
CA TYR A 23 2.89 -1.06 -3.57
C TYR A 23 2.31 -2.26 -4.31
N VAL A 24 3.12 -3.29 -4.51
CA VAL A 24 2.64 -4.62 -4.92
C VAL A 24 3.18 -5.64 -3.92
N SER A 25 2.30 -6.48 -3.40
CA SER A 25 2.71 -7.61 -2.55
C SER A 25 3.48 -8.61 -3.40
N ALA A 26 4.75 -8.87 -3.05
CA ALA A 26 5.53 -9.88 -3.74
C ALA A 26 5.39 -11.24 -3.03
N GLU A 27 5.50 -11.24 -1.70
CA GLU A 27 5.42 -12.44 -0.86
C GLU A 27 4.70 -12.10 0.44
N GLY A 28 3.96 -13.07 0.99
CA GLY A 28 3.29 -12.94 2.28
C GLY A 28 1.83 -12.57 2.31
N GLU A 29 1.31 -12.32 3.52
CA GLU A 29 -0.06 -11.87 3.77
C GLU A 29 -0.14 -10.50 4.44
N PHE A 30 -1.00 -9.64 3.94
CA PHE A 30 -1.17 -8.27 4.41
C PHE A 30 -2.57 -8.07 4.95
N ASP A 31 -2.66 -7.45 6.12
CA ASP A 31 -3.92 -7.19 6.79
C ASP A 31 -4.38 -5.75 6.56
N ILE A 32 -5.63 -5.60 6.17
CA ILE A 32 -6.29 -4.32 5.95
C ILE A 32 -7.11 -3.97 7.19
N TYR A 33 -6.90 -2.77 7.70
CA TYR A 33 -7.63 -2.20 8.82
C TYR A 33 -8.31 -0.89 8.42
N ARG A 34 -9.46 -0.62 9.02
CA ARG A 34 -10.08 0.71 9.04
C ARG A 34 -10.19 1.15 10.49
N GLY A 35 -9.41 2.15 10.88
CA GLY A 35 -9.15 2.45 12.29
C GLY A 35 -8.60 1.21 13.03
N THR A 36 -9.35 0.73 14.02
CA THR A 36 -9.02 -0.48 14.80
C THR A 36 -9.68 -1.75 14.28
N ASN A 37 -10.57 -1.65 13.30
CA ASN A 37 -11.35 -2.78 12.81
C ASN A 37 -10.61 -3.49 11.68
N PHE A 38 -10.28 -4.76 11.89
CA PHE A 38 -9.83 -5.65 10.83
C PHE A 38 -10.93 -5.79 9.76
N GLN A 39 -10.53 -5.70 8.50
CA GLN A 39 -11.44 -5.84 7.36
C GLN A 39 -11.20 -7.16 6.64
N HIS A 40 -10.00 -7.33 6.10
CA HIS A 40 -9.63 -8.52 5.33
C HIS A 40 -8.11 -8.63 5.20
N SER A 41 -7.62 -9.82 4.86
CA SER A 41 -6.23 -10.07 4.51
C SER A 41 -6.07 -10.36 3.02
N PHE A 42 -4.89 -10.13 2.46
CA PHE A 42 -4.60 -10.47 1.07
C PHE A 42 -3.18 -10.98 0.89
N GLY A 43 -3.01 -11.90 -0.06
CA GLY A 43 -1.74 -12.56 -0.34
C GLY A 43 -0.83 -11.82 -1.33
N PRO A 44 0.15 -12.53 -1.91
CA PRO A 44 1.05 -11.98 -2.94
C PRO A 44 0.34 -11.73 -4.28
N GLY A 45 0.90 -10.84 -5.09
CA GLY A 45 0.40 -10.50 -6.43
C GLY A 45 -0.65 -9.38 -6.46
N VAL A 46 -0.90 -8.70 -5.35
CA VAL A 46 -1.93 -7.66 -5.23
C VAL A 46 -1.27 -6.28 -5.22
N ALA A 47 -1.75 -5.40 -6.10
CA ALA A 47 -1.39 -3.98 -6.08
C ALA A 47 -2.27 -3.22 -5.08
N PHE A 48 -1.68 -2.33 -4.28
CA PHE A 48 -2.40 -1.54 -3.30
C PHE A 48 -1.79 -0.16 -3.08
N GLY A 49 -2.61 0.78 -2.62
CA GLY A 49 -2.21 2.18 -2.41
C GLY A 49 -2.40 3.09 -3.63
N GLU A 50 -3.02 2.59 -4.70
CA GLU A 50 -3.32 3.34 -5.94
C GLU A 50 -4.36 4.44 -5.78
N LEU A 51 -5.36 4.25 -4.91
CA LEU A 51 -6.48 5.20 -4.75
C LEU A 51 -6.02 6.58 -4.30
N ALA A 52 -5.01 6.65 -3.43
CA ALA A 52 -4.42 7.91 -2.99
C ALA A 52 -3.74 8.67 -4.15
N LEU A 53 -3.20 7.93 -5.12
CA LEU A 53 -2.53 8.49 -6.30
C LEU A 53 -3.55 8.96 -7.35
N LEU A 54 -4.62 8.19 -7.55
CA LEU A 54 -5.66 8.48 -8.54
C LEU A 54 -6.52 9.69 -8.16
N TYR A 55 -6.96 9.73 -6.91
CA TYR A 55 -7.92 10.73 -6.44
C TYR A 55 -7.28 11.86 -5.64
N ASN A 56 -5.94 11.94 -5.61
CA ASN A 56 -5.17 12.90 -4.81
C ASN A 56 -5.73 13.04 -3.38
N THR A 57 -6.05 11.89 -2.77
CA THR A 57 -6.72 11.81 -1.48
C THR A 57 -5.83 11.14 -0.45
N LYS A 58 -6.17 11.30 0.82
CA LYS A 58 -5.51 10.61 1.93
C LYS A 58 -5.73 9.10 1.83
N ARG A 59 -4.83 8.33 2.41
CA ARG A 59 -4.96 6.87 2.50
C ARG A 59 -6.24 6.51 3.24
N LEU A 60 -7.09 5.70 2.61
CA LEU A 60 -8.44 5.39 3.12
C LEU A 60 -8.48 4.26 4.14
N ARG A 61 -7.42 3.46 4.21
CA ARG A 61 -7.30 2.27 5.08
C ARG A 61 -5.85 2.09 5.50
N SER A 62 -5.64 1.52 6.67
CA SER A 62 -4.34 1.12 7.19
C SER A 62 -4.01 -0.29 6.71
N ILE A 63 -2.73 -0.56 6.43
CA ILE A 63 -2.25 -1.88 6.02
C ILE A 63 -1.03 -2.26 6.83
N SER A 64 -1.08 -3.43 7.47
CA SER A 64 0.02 -4.01 8.23
C SER A 64 0.53 -5.28 7.56
N GLY A 65 1.82 -5.56 7.71
CA GLY A 65 2.46 -6.78 7.21
C GLY A 65 3.41 -7.41 8.22
N THR A 66 3.40 -8.73 8.26
CA THR A 66 4.23 -9.68 9.04
C THR A 66 5.48 -10.20 8.28
N LEU A 67 6.54 -9.39 8.08
CA LEU A 67 7.85 -9.74 7.48
C LEU A 67 7.81 -10.10 5.97
N TYR A 68 7.76 -9.10 5.10
CA TYR A 68 7.42 -9.34 3.68
C TYR A 68 8.19 -8.50 2.67
N MET A 69 8.19 -8.99 1.43
CA MET A 69 8.70 -8.28 0.26
C MET A 69 7.56 -7.47 -0.38
N ILE A 70 7.72 -6.14 -0.41
CA ILE A 70 6.86 -5.25 -1.19
C ILE A 70 7.68 -4.59 -2.28
N GLN A 71 7.14 -4.53 -3.49
CA GLN A 71 7.72 -3.70 -4.53
C GLN A 71 7.13 -2.30 -4.39
N GLN A 72 7.98 -1.28 -4.27
CA GLN A 72 7.53 0.11 -4.17
C GLN A 72 7.86 0.86 -5.47
N GLN A 73 6.89 1.62 -5.98
CA GLN A 73 7.10 2.60 -7.03
C GLN A 73 6.79 3.99 -6.48
N LYS A 74 7.76 4.91 -6.58
CA LYS A 74 7.52 6.32 -6.29
C LYS A 74 6.80 6.93 -7.49
N CYS A 75 5.52 7.25 -7.31
CA CYS A 75 4.73 7.91 -8.34
C CYS A 75 4.93 9.41 -8.14
N THR A 76 5.82 10.00 -8.94
CA THR A 76 5.90 11.45 -9.06
C THR A 76 4.63 11.92 -9.79
N SER A 77 4.18 13.14 -9.53
CA SER A 77 2.90 13.76 -9.94
C SER A 77 2.52 13.69 -11.44
N THR A 78 3.30 13.02 -12.28
CA THR A 78 3.04 12.76 -13.70
C THR A 78 2.04 11.61 -13.95
N ILE A 79 1.82 10.70 -13.00
CA ILE A 79 0.97 9.50 -13.21
C ILE A 79 -0.53 9.79 -13.34
N SER A 80 -1.02 10.96 -12.88
CA SER A 80 -2.42 11.35 -13.19
C SER A 80 -2.69 11.49 -14.69
N ARG A 81 -1.64 11.56 -15.52
CA ARG A 81 -1.72 11.68 -16.98
C ARG A 81 -1.70 10.33 -17.71
N PHE A 82 -1.41 9.23 -17.02
CA PHE A 82 -1.38 7.88 -17.62
C PHE A 82 -2.61 7.03 -17.25
N ILE A 83 -3.52 7.56 -16.43
CA ILE A 83 -4.76 6.88 -16.01
C ILE A 83 -6.01 7.67 -16.48
N ASN A 84 -5.86 8.42 -17.57
CA ASN A 84 -6.96 8.95 -18.39
C ASN A 84 -6.63 8.70 -19.86
#